data_AF-A0A6N8G0V7-F1
#
_entry.id   AF-A0A6N8G0V7-F1
#
_cell.length_a   1.000
_cell.length_b   1.000
_cell.length_c   1.000
_cell.angle_alpha   90.00
_cell.angle_beta   90.00
_cell.angle_gamma   90.00
#
_symmetry.space_group_name_H-M   'P 1'
#
loop_
_entity.id
_entity.type
_entity.pdbx_description
1 polymer ?
#
loop_
_entity_poly.entity_id
_entity_poly.type
_entity_poly.pdbx_seq_one_letter_code
_entity_poly.pdbx_strand_id
1 'polypeptide(L)'
;MLFALLWVAFGAMAQVVWLQWWLIPTRLQLWLPLAAACLPWFLASGIAQQETKSKERFGWWFAQSAILIGGFLLTLNFLPQLGFMFLLLPLFPPLIAVLSLVVALVKEAWIAALASALFFGWILAAGFPLSS
;
A
#
# COMPACT_ATOMS: atom_id res chain seq x y z
N MET A 1 -1.62 -14.35 -9.08
CA MET A 1 -2.23 -15.04 -7.92
C MET A 1 -2.03 -14.28 -6.61
N LEU A 2 -0.81 -13.82 -6.29
CA LEU A 2 -0.53 -13.10 -5.04
C LEU A 2 -1.35 -11.82 -4.83
N PHE A 3 -1.49 -10.97 -5.87
CA PHE A 3 -2.40 -9.81 -5.80
C PHE A 3 -3.84 -10.21 -5.50
N ALA A 4 -4.37 -11.25 -6.16
CA ALA A 4 -5.73 -11.71 -5.94
C ALA A 4 -5.95 -12.22 -4.51
N LEU A 5 -4.97 -12.91 -3.91
CA LEU A 5 -5.01 -13.32 -2.52
C LEU A 5 -5.05 -12.11 -1.56
N LEU A 6 -4.15 -11.14 -1.76
CA LEU A 6 -4.12 -9.92 -0.94
C LEU A 6 -5.42 -9.10 -1.10
N TRP A 7 -5.91 -8.96 -2.33
CA TRP A 7 -7.14 -8.26 -2.64
C TRP A 7 -8.36 -8.92 -2.00
N VAL A 8 -8.49 -10.25 -2.06
CA VAL A 8 -9.61 -10.96 -1.41
C VAL A 8 -9.51 -10.88 0.11
N ALA A 9 -8.32 -11.09 0.69
CA ALA A 9 -8.14 -11.06 2.14
C ALA A 9 -8.48 -9.68 2.74
N PHE A 10 -7.98 -8.61 2.14
CA PHE A 10 -8.27 -7.24 2.60
C PHE A 10 -9.65 -6.75 2.15
N GLY A 11 -10.11 -7.14 0.96
CA GLY A 11 -11.44 -6.83 0.45
C GLY A 11 -12.57 -7.40 1.31
N ALA A 12 -12.40 -8.64 1.80
CA ALA A 12 -13.35 -9.27 2.71
C ALA A 12 -13.40 -8.55 4.07
N MET A 13 -12.27 -8.12 4.63
CA MET A 13 -12.26 -7.33 5.86
C MET A 13 -12.81 -5.91 5.65
N ALA A 14 -12.56 -5.31 4.48
CA ALA A 14 -13.03 -3.99 4.09
C ALA A 14 -14.57 -3.87 4.09
N GLN A 15 -15.30 -4.95 3.80
CA GLN A 15 -16.76 -4.99 3.89
C GLN A 15 -17.30 -4.70 5.30
N VAL A 16 -16.53 -5.02 6.35
CA VAL A 16 -16.91 -4.79 7.75
C VAL A 16 -16.74 -3.31 8.15
N VAL A 17 -15.89 -2.56 7.45
CA VAL A 17 -15.48 -1.18 7.78
C VAL A 17 -15.88 -0.15 6.71
N TRP A 18 -16.94 -0.43 5.94
CA TRP A 18 -17.56 0.51 4.98
C TRP A 18 -16.65 0.99 3.85
N LEU A 19 -15.54 0.29 3.58
CA LEU A 19 -14.65 0.63 2.46
C LEU A 19 -15.20 0.01 1.16
N GLN A 20 -15.46 0.84 0.16
CA GLN A 20 -15.92 0.40 -1.16
C GLN A 20 -14.82 -0.36 -1.90
N TRP A 21 -14.66 -1.64 -1.61
CA TRP A 21 -13.54 -2.48 -2.09
C TRP A 21 -13.63 -2.84 -3.58
N TRP A 22 -14.80 -2.66 -4.20
CA TRP A 22 -15.01 -2.87 -5.63
C TRP A 22 -14.38 -1.75 -6.47
N LEU A 23 -13.67 -2.15 -7.50
CA LEU A 23 -13.12 -1.25 -8.51
C LEU A 23 -14.24 -0.81 -9.47
N ILE A 24 -15.02 0.20 -9.09
CA ILE A 24 -15.93 0.95 -9.96
C ILE A 24 -15.12 1.53 -11.15
N PRO A 25 -15.67 1.74 -12.36
CA PRO A 25 -14.89 2.16 -13.54
C PRO A 25 -13.93 3.34 -13.30
N THR A 26 -14.35 4.36 -12.56
CA THR A 26 -13.50 5.50 -12.18
C THR A 26 -12.30 5.09 -11.32
N ARG A 27 -12.49 4.16 -10.37
CA ARG A 27 -11.41 3.62 -9.53
C ARG A 27 -10.46 2.75 -10.33
N LEU A 28 -10.97 2.00 -11.31
CA LEU A 28 -10.16 1.18 -12.20
C LEU A 28 -9.21 2.05 -13.06
N GLN A 29 -9.70 3.19 -13.55
CA GLN A 29 -8.89 4.15 -14.31
C GLN A 29 -7.77 4.77 -13.46
N LEU A 30 -8.01 5.03 -12.18
CA LEU A 30 -7.02 5.59 -11.26
C LEU A 30 -6.07 4.53 -10.70
N TRP A 31 -6.54 3.29 -10.53
CA TRP A 31 -5.78 2.19 -9.95
C TRP A 31 -4.49 1.91 -10.72
N LEU A 32 -4.55 1.80 -12.05
CA LEU A 32 -3.39 1.42 -12.84
C LEU A 32 -2.29 2.50 -12.85
N PRO A 33 -2.61 3.80 -13.03
CA PRO A 33 -1.64 4.89 -12.82
C PRO A 33 -1.06 4.93 -11.41
N LEU A 34 -1.89 4.74 -10.37
CA LEU A 34 -1.42 4.72 -8.98
C LEU A 34 -0.45 3.55 -8.73
N ALA A 35 -0.79 2.36 -9.20
CA ALA A 35 0.07 1.19 -9.11
C ALA A 35 1.38 1.40 -9.86
N ALA A 36 1.33 1.97 -11.08
CA ALA A 36 2.53 2.30 -11.86
C ALA A 36 3.42 3.32 -11.15
N ALA A 37 2.83 4.35 -10.51
CA ALA A 37 3.58 5.33 -9.73
C ALA A 37 4.23 4.74 -8.48
N CYS A 38 3.60 3.72 -7.88
CA CYS A 38 4.13 3.03 -6.70
C CYS A 38 5.19 1.98 -7.03
N LEU A 39 5.22 1.47 -8.28
CA LEU A 39 6.11 0.39 -8.70
C LEU A 39 7.59 0.67 -8.45
N PRO A 40 8.16 1.85 -8.80
CA PRO A 40 9.58 2.12 -8.57
C PRO A 40 9.97 2.05 -7.09
N TRP A 41 9.09 2.54 -6.21
CA TRP A 41 9.31 2.52 -4.77
C TRP A 41 9.32 1.09 -4.21
N PHE A 42 8.35 0.27 -4.60
CA PHE A 42 8.28 -1.12 -4.15
C PHE A 42 9.37 -1.99 -4.77
N LEU A 43 9.80 -1.69 -6.00
CA LEU A 43 10.93 -2.39 -6.63
C LEU A 43 12.24 -2.06 -5.93
N ALA A 44 12.53 -0.78 -5.68
CA ALA A 44 13.72 -0.35 -4.95
C ALA A 44 13.75 -0.96 -3.54
N SER A 45 12.61 -0.95 -2.84
CA SER A 45 12.48 -1.57 -1.53
C SER A 45 12.66 -3.10 -1.57
N GLY A 46 12.09 -3.77 -2.58
CA GLY A 46 12.24 -5.21 -2.77
C GLY A 46 13.69 -5.61 -2.98
N ILE A 47 14.42 -4.89 -3.84
CA ILE A 47 15.84 -5.10 -4.09
C ILE A 47 16.67 -4.83 -2.82
N ALA A 48 16.40 -3.74 -2.11
CA ALA A 48 17.12 -3.40 -0.88
C ALA A 48 16.86 -4.39 0.28
N GLN A 49 15.72 -5.09 0.24
CA GLN A 49 15.36 -6.12 1.21
C GLN A 49 15.73 -7.55 0.76
N GLN A 50 16.29 -7.74 -0.45
CA GLN A 50 16.84 -9.05 -0.84
C GLN A 50 18.04 -9.37 0.06
N GLU A 51 18.07 -10.60 0.59
CA GLU A 51 19.16 -11.15 1.42
C GLU A 51 19.42 -10.44 2.78
N THR A 52 18.62 -9.44 3.16
CA THR A 52 18.77 -8.76 4.46
C THR A 52 18.29 -9.59 5.64
N LYS A 53 18.96 -9.40 6.79
CA LYS A 53 18.67 -10.08 8.05
C LYS A 53 17.39 -9.53 8.69
N SER A 54 16.78 -10.31 9.58
CA SER A 54 15.50 -9.96 10.24
C SER A 54 15.52 -8.61 10.97
N LYS A 55 16.67 -8.20 11.55
CA LYS A 55 16.84 -6.88 12.20
C LYS A 55 16.85 -5.71 11.20
N GLU A 56 17.48 -5.89 10.04
CA GLU A 56 17.55 -4.87 8.99
C GLU A 56 16.17 -4.66 8.35
N ARG A 57 15.38 -5.73 8.21
CA ARG A 57 13.98 -5.64 7.77
C ARG A 57 13.11 -4.82 8.73
N PHE A 58 13.31 -4.95 10.03
CA PHE A 58 12.59 -4.13 11.00
C PHE A 58 12.90 -2.64 10.81
N GLY A 59 14.18 -2.30 10.57
CA GLY A 59 14.59 -0.95 10.22
C GLY A 59 13.93 -0.45 8.92
N TRP A 60 13.91 -1.28 7.88
CA TRP A 60 13.22 -0.96 6.62
C TRP A 60 11.72 -0.76 6.78
N TRP A 61 11.05 -1.64 7.54
CA TRP A 61 9.64 -1.52 7.87
C TRP A 61 9.35 -0.18 8.58
N PHE A 62 10.15 0.17 9.59
CA PHE A 62 10.00 1.42 10.33
C PHE A 62 10.22 2.64 9.44
N ALA A 63 11.30 2.64 8.65
CA ALA A 63 11.60 3.73 7.73
C ALA A 63 10.50 3.94 6.67
N GLN A 64 10.00 2.86 6.06
CA GLN A 64 8.91 2.95 5.09
C GLN A 64 7.61 3.45 5.73
N SER A 65 7.29 2.97 6.93
CA SER A 65 6.12 3.43 7.68
C SER A 65 6.22 4.92 8.02
N ALA A 66 7.38 5.37 8.49
CA ALA A 66 7.63 6.77 8.82
C ALA A 66 7.54 7.69 7.60
N ILE A 67 8.11 7.28 6.45
CA ILE A 67 8.05 8.04 5.20
C ILE A 67 6.61 8.15 4.70
N LEU A 68 5.83 7.05 4.75
CA LEU A 68 4.43 7.08 4.35
C LEU A 68 3.58 7.95 5.26
N ILE A 69 3.74 7.82 6.57
CA ILE A 69 3.04 8.66 7.56
C ILE A 69 3.41 10.13 7.34
N GLY A 70 4.69 10.45 7.20
CA GLY A 70 5.17 11.81 6.98
C GLY A 70 4.65 12.40 5.66
N GLY A 71 4.72 11.65 4.57
CA GLY A 71 4.18 12.04 3.27
C GLY A 71 2.67 12.28 3.32
N PHE A 72 1.94 11.40 4.03
CA PHE A 72 0.50 11.54 4.20
C PHE A 72 0.11 12.74 5.06
N LEU A 73 0.82 12.98 6.17
CA LEU A 73 0.64 14.19 6.97
C LEU A 73 0.90 15.45 6.15
N LEU A 74 1.95 15.47 5.31
CA LEU A 74 2.20 16.56 4.37
C LEU A 74 1.02 16.73 3.40
N THR A 75 0.51 15.66 2.80
CA THR A 75 -0.68 15.72 1.92
C THR A 75 -1.89 16.32 2.65
N LEU A 76 -2.14 15.93 3.91
CA LEU A 76 -3.25 16.47 4.71
C LEU A 76 -3.08 17.96 5.05
N ASN A 77 -1.85 18.45 5.18
CA ASN A 77 -1.59 19.89 5.35
C ASN A 77 -1.97 20.69 4.10
N PHE A 78 -1.74 20.13 2.90
CA PHE A 78 -2.11 20.79 1.63
C PHE A 78 -3.58 20.59 1.25
N LEU A 79 -4.19 19.47 1.66
CA LEU A 79 -5.58 19.10 1.35
C LEU A 79 -6.37 18.81 2.64
N PRO A 80 -6.68 19.83 3.45
CA PRO A 80 -7.34 19.65 4.76
C PRO A 80 -8.74 19.02 4.65
N GLN A 81 -9.39 19.14 3.49
CA GLN A 81 -10.66 18.46 3.18
C GLN A 81 -10.59 16.93 3.27
N LEU A 82 -9.38 16.34 3.25
CA LEU A 82 -9.14 14.91 3.44
C LEU A 82 -8.90 14.53 4.91
N GLY A 83 -9.18 15.43 5.87
CA GLY A 83 -8.89 15.22 7.29
C GLY A 83 -9.47 13.93 7.89
N PHE A 84 -10.61 13.44 7.40
CA PHE A 84 -11.16 12.13 7.78
C PHE A 84 -10.13 10.99 7.58
N MET A 85 -9.32 11.08 6.52
CA MET A 85 -8.36 10.04 6.18
C MET A 85 -7.20 9.96 7.19
N PHE A 86 -7.08 10.91 8.13
CA PHE A 86 -6.17 10.79 9.28
C PHE A 86 -6.42 9.50 10.08
N LEU A 87 -7.66 8.99 10.10
CA LEU A 87 -8.02 7.70 10.69
C LEU A 87 -7.28 6.50 10.06
N LEU A 88 -6.73 6.67 8.85
CA LEU A 88 -5.95 5.64 8.16
C LEU A 88 -4.49 5.59 8.60
N LEU A 89 -3.98 6.62 9.29
CA LEU A 89 -2.57 6.67 9.71
C LEU A 89 -2.12 5.44 10.50
N PRO A 90 -2.89 4.93 11.49
CA PRO A 90 -2.52 3.73 12.24
C PRO A 90 -2.50 2.45 11.40
N LEU A 91 -3.11 2.44 10.21
CA LEU A 91 -3.15 1.29 9.32
C LEU A 91 -1.89 1.17 8.46
N PHE A 92 -1.12 2.25 8.26
CA PHE A 92 0.09 2.20 7.44
C PHE A 92 1.15 1.23 7.99
N PRO A 93 1.52 1.24 9.29
CA PRO A 93 2.55 0.32 9.78
C PRO A 93 2.18 -1.17 9.66
N PRO A 94 0.97 -1.62 10.04
CA PRO A 94 0.53 -3.00 9.79
C PRO A 94 0.55 -3.37 8.30
N LEU A 95 0.12 -2.46 7.43
CA LEU A 95 0.12 -2.69 5.99
C LEU A 95 1.54 -2.87 5.44
N ILE A 96 2.48 -2.02 5.85
CA ILE A 96 3.89 -2.14 5.43
C ILE A 96 4.54 -3.38 6.02
N ALA A 97 4.13 -3.83 7.21
CA ALA A 97 4.58 -5.11 7.76
C ALA A 97 4.15 -6.28 6.87
N VAL A 98 2.89 -6.30 6.43
CA VAL A 98 2.38 -7.33 5.50
C VAL A 98 3.14 -7.30 4.18
N LEU A 99 3.40 -6.11 3.62
CA LEU A 99 4.17 -5.99 2.38
C LEU A 99 5.64 -6.44 2.55
N SER A 100 6.27 -6.12 3.68
CA SER A 100 7.64 -6.60 3.99
C SER A 100 7.68 -8.11 4.17
N LEU A 101 6.63 -8.71 4.74
CA LEU A 101 6.47 -10.18 4.81
C LEU A 101 6.30 -10.79 3.42
N VAL A 102 5.54 -10.17 2.52
CA VAL A 102 5.42 -10.63 1.13
C VAL A 102 6.79 -10.66 0.44
N VAL A 103 7.59 -9.61 0.62
CA VAL A 103 8.97 -9.55 0.11
C VAL A 103 9.89 -10.59 0.79
N ALA A 104 9.59 -11.02 2.02
CA ALA A 104 10.31 -12.10 2.69
C ALA A 104 10.02 -13.48 2.09
N LEU A 105 8.77 -13.71 1.70
CA LEU A 105 8.29 -14.99 1.20
C LEU A 105 8.55 -15.19 -0.29
N VAL A 106 8.60 -14.11 -1.07
CA VAL A 106 8.81 -14.14 -2.52
C VAL A 106 10.24 -13.71 -2.85
N LYS A 107 11.05 -14.65 -3.37
CA LYS A 107 12.47 -14.42 -3.64
C LYS A 107 12.72 -13.47 -4.81
N GLU A 108 11.85 -13.48 -5.83
CA GLU A 108 11.96 -12.54 -6.95
C GLU A 108 11.42 -11.15 -6.57
N ALA A 109 12.31 -10.17 -6.42
CA ALA A 109 11.95 -8.79 -6.10
C ALA A 109 10.94 -8.18 -7.08
N TRP A 110 11.04 -8.50 -8.37
CA TRP A 110 10.11 -8.01 -9.39
C TRP A 110 8.68 -8.48 -9.16
N ILE A 111 8.49 -9.76 -8.79
CA ILE A 111 7.15 -10.33 -8.56
C ILE A 111 6.56 -9.73 -7.28
N ALA A 112 7.36 -9.64 -6.22
CA ALA A 112 6.96 -9.03 -4.95
C ALA A 112 6.61 -7.55 -5.13
N ALA A 113 7.40 -6.81 -5.90
CA ALA A 113 7.18 -5.39 -6.17
C ALA A 113 5.92 -5.15 -7.00
N LEU A 114 5.69 -5.93 -8.06
CA LEU A 114 4.49 -5.82 -8.88
C LEU A 114 3.23 -6.10 -8.04
N ALA A 115 3.24 -7.16 -7.24
CA ALA A 115 2.11 -7.50 -6.38
C ALA A 115 1.85 -6.42 -5.32
N SER A 116 2.92 -5.91 -4.68
CA SER A 116 2.84 -4.86 -3.67
C SER A 116 2.33 -3.54 -4.26
N ALA A 117 2.80 -3.18 -5.47
CA ALA A 117 2.37 -1.97 -6.16
C ALA A 117 0.91 -2.03 -6.60
N LEU A 118 0.47 -3.16 -7.16
CA LEU A 118 -0.94 -3.36 -7.54
C LEU A 118 -1.86 -3.33 -6.30
N PHE A 119 -1.44 -3.96 -5.21
CA PHE A 119 -2.20 -3.99 -3.96
C PHE A 119 -2.26 -2.62 -3.28
N PHE A 120 -1.13 -1.93 -3.14
CA PHE A 120 -1.09 -0.62 -2.53
C PHE A 120 -1.82 0.43 -3.38
N GLY A 121 -1.67 0.39 -4.70
CA GLY A 121 -2.43 1.23 -5.62
C GLY A 121 -3.94 1.00 -5.50
N TRP A 122 -4.38 -0.25 -5.28
CA TRP A 122 -5.78 -0.56 -5.01
C TRP A 122 -6.24 0.04 -3.68
N ILE A 123 -5.44 -0.02 -2.62
CA ILE A 123 -5.76 0.58 -1.32
C ILE A 123 -5.89 2.10 -1.42
N LEU A 124 -5.00 2.75 -2.16
CA LEU A 124 -5.10 4.18 -2.43
C LEU A 124 -6.40 4.50 -3.19
N ALA A 125 -6.70 3.79 -4.27
CA ALA A 125 -7.93 3.99 -5.03
C ALA A 125 -9.21 3.68 -4.20
N ALA A 126 -9.11 2.76 -3.24
CA ALA A 126 -10.22 2.38 -2.37
C ALA A 126 -10.47 3.40 -1.26
N GLY A 127 -9.40 3.92 -0.66
CA GLY A 127 -9.42 4.84 0.47
C GLY A 127 -9.70 6.29 0.10
N PHE A 128 -9.22 6.77 -1.07
CA PHE A 128 -9.50 8.13 -1.49
C PHE A 128 -10.97 8.28 -1.93
N PRO A 129 -11.72 9.24 -1.34
CA PRO A 129 -13.07 9.53 -1.77
C PRO A 129 -13.01 10.10 -3.19
N LEU A 130 -13.80 9.53 -4.09
CA LEU A 130 -14.07 10.16 -5.38
C LEU A 130 -15.14 11.22 -5.11
N SER A 131 -14.73 12.46 -4.86
CA SER A 131 -15.67 13.58 -4.89
C SER A 131 -16.26 13.65 -6.30
N SER A 132 -17.57 13.50 -6.39
CA SER A 132 -18.34 13.85 -7.60
C SER A 132 -18.48 15.36 -7.67
#